data_AF-A0A6H5HE09-F1
#
_entry.id   AF-A0A6H5HE09-F1
#
_cell.length_a   1.000
_cell.length_b   1.000
_cell.length_c   1.000
_cell.angle_alpha   90.00
_cell.angle_beta   90.00
_cell.angle_gamma   90.00
#
_symmetry.space_group_name_H-M   'P 1'
#
loop_
_entity.id
_entity.type
_entity.pdbx_description
1 polymer ?
#
loop_
_entity_poly.entity_id
_entity_poly.type
_entity_poly.pdbx_seq_one_letter_code
_entity_poly.pdbx_strand_id
1 'polypeptide(L)' 'MGVQLKKVCYTRKPIEFELTPYEILMEDIRSRRYKLNKVMVDGNIPHRVKKDAHAIILEFIRSRPPLRK' A
#
# COMPACT_ATOMS: atom_id res chain seq x y z
N MET A 1 -11.28 -41.39 3.34
CA MET A 1 -11.60 -40.75 4.64
C MET A 1 -11.31 -39.26 4.52
N GLY A 2 -12.34 -38.41 4.55
CA GLY A 2 -12.21 -36.97 4.33
C GLY A 2 -12.16 -36.20 5.64
N VAL A 3 -11.33 -35.16 5.72
CA VAL A 3 -11.23 -34.28 6.89
C VAL A 3 -12.37 -33.26 6.84
N GLN A 4 -13.18 -33.21 7.89
CA GLN A 4 -14.18 -32.16 8.07
C GLN A 4 -13.65 -31.06 8.98
N LEU A 5 -13.79 -29.81 8.52
CA LEU A 5 -13.40 -28.63 9.29
C LEU A 5 -14.50 -28.25 10.28
N LYS A 6 -14.09 -27.93 11.51
CA LYS A 6 -14.99 -27.51 12.59
C LYS A 6 -15.58 -26.13 12.25
N LYS A 7 -16.92 -26.02 12.24
CA LYS A 7 -17.62 -24.73 12.12
C LYS A 7 -17.34 -23.89 13.36
N VAL A 8 -16.54 -22.84 13.19
CA VAL A 8 -16.30 -21.83 14.22
C VAL A 8 -17.36 -20.74 14.06
N CYS A 9 -18.19 -20.54 15.07
CA CYS A 9 -19.08 -19.38 15.14
C CYS A 9 -18.26 -18.17 15.59
N TYR A 10 -17.95 -17.27 14.65
CA TYR A 10 -17.29 -16.01 14.96
C TYR A 10 -18.29 -15.08 15.68
N THR A 11 -18.34 -15.14 17.01
CA THR A 11 -18.94 -14.07 17.82
C THR A 11 -17.94 -12.93 17.97
N ARG A 12 -17.51 -12.35 16.85
CA ARG A 12 -16.79 -11.08 16.90
C ARG A 12 -17.83 -10.04 17.29
N LYS A 13 -17.97 -9.75 18.59
CA LYS A 13 -18.65 -8.52 19.02
C LYS A 13 -18.02 -7.39 18.18
N PRO A 14 -18.81 -6.58 17.45
CA PRO A 14 -18.25 -5.43 16.76
C PRO A 14 -17.53 -4.60 17.81
N ILE A 15 -16.20 -4.54 17.73
CA ILE A 15 -15.49 -3.52 18.47
C ILE A 15 -15.78 -2.26 17.66
N GLU A 16 -16.69 -1.45 18.17
CA GLU A 16 -16.88 -0.08 17.71
C GLU A 16 -15.60 0.67 18.07
N PHE A 17 -14.57 0.50 17.25
CA PHE A 17 -13.49 1.45 17.23
C PHE A 17 -14.11 2.75 16.72
N GLU A 18 -13.97 3.85 17.46
CA GLU A 18 -14.47 5.17 17.08
C GLU A 18 -14.08 5.54 15.63
N LEU A 19 -12.96 4.97 15.16
CA LEU A 19 -12.50 4.96 13.79
C LEU A 19 -12.42 3.52 13.27
N THR A 20 -12.85 3.31 12.03
CA THR A 20 -12.64 2.04 11.32
C THR A 20 -11.15 1.70 11.27
N PRO A 21 -10.78 0.41 11.20
CA PRO A 21 -9.38 0.01 11.03
C PRO A 21 -8.68 0.70 9.85
N TYR A 22 -9.43 1.06 8.80
CA TYR A 22 -8.94 1.83 7.66
C TYR A 22 -8.58 3.27 8.06
N GLU A 23 -9.45 3.95 8.81
CA GLU A 23 -9.23 5.33 9.25
C GLU A 23 -8.04 5.45 10.20
N ILE A 24 -7.91 4.50 11.14
CA ILE A 24 -6.74 4.39 12.02
C ILE A 24 -5.46 4.26 11.18
N LEU A 25 -5.46 3.37 10.18
CA LEU A 25 -4.33 3.21 9.27
C LEU A 25 -4.02 4.50 8.49
N MET A 26 -5.04 5.17 7.95
CA MET A 26 -4.87 6.43 7.22
C MET A 26 -4.33 7.54 8.13
N GLU A 27 -4.72 7.58 9.41
CA GLU A 27 -4.19 8.51 10.40
C GLU A 27 -2.73 8.21 10.74
N ASP A 28 -2.35 6.94 10.93
CA ASP A 28 -0.97 6.54 11.19
C ASP A 28 -0.05 6.85 9.99
N ILE A 29 -0.53 6.64 8.76
CA ILE A 29 0.18 7.02 7.53
C ILE A 29 0.38 8.53 7.46
N ARG A 30 -0.69 9.32 7.65
CA ARG A 30 -0.61 10.80 7.62
C ARG A 30 0.29 11.36 8.71
N SER A 31 0.20 10.82 9.91
CA SER A 31 1.00 11.20 11.09
C SER A 31 2.42 10.64 11.06
N ARG A 32 2.76 9.84 10.04
CA ARG A 32 4.04 9.12 9.92
C ARG A 32 4.38 8.28 11.15
N ARG A 33 3.36 7.77 11.86
CA ARG A 33 3.48 6.91 13.05
C ARG A 33 3.72 5.45 12.67
N TYR A 34 4.51 5.22 11.64
CA TYR A 34 4.82 3.89 11.14
C TYR A 34 6.32 3.59 11.28
N LYS A 35 6.65 2.34 11.61
CA LYS A 35 8.00 1.81 11.41
C LYS A 35 8.03 1.10 10.06
N LEU A 36 8.36 1.83 8.99
CA LEU A 36 8.62 1.20 7.70
C LEU A 36 9.94 0.45 7.77
N ASN A 37 9.91 -0.85 7.44
CA ASN A 37 11.12 -1.57 7.12
C ASN A 37 11.70 -0.97 5.84
N LYS A 38 12.88 -0.36 5.92
CA LYS A 38 13.56 0.18 4.74
C LYS A 38 14.05 -1.00 3.92
N VAL A 39 13.39 -1.27 2.79
CA VAL A 39 13.90 -2.24 1.82
C VAL A 39 15.12 -1.60 1.18
N MET A 40 16.30 -2.06 1.60
CA MET A 40 17.57 -1.69 1.00
C MET A 40 17.77 -2.57 -0.22
N VAL A 41 18.03 -1.95 -1.37
CA VAL A 41 18.50 -2.66 -2.56
C VAL A 41 20.01 -2.45 -2.59
N ASP A 42 20.79 -3.53 -2.55
CA ASP A 42 22.25 -3.52 -2.58
C ASP A 42 22.95 -2.72 -1.47
N GLY A 43 22.36 -2.67 -0.27
CA GLY A 43 23.01 -2.05 0.90
C GLY A 43 22.93 -0.52 0.95
N ASN A 44 22.19 0.12 0.04
CA ASN A 44 21.89 1.55 0.10
C ASN A 44 20.36 1.74 0.20
N ILE A 45 19.93 2.69 1.03
CA ILE A 45 18.55 3.21 0.93
C ILE A 45 18.51 3.91 -0.42
N PRO A 46 17.64 3.52 -1.37
CA PRO A 46 17.59 4.19 -2.67
C PRO A 46 17.50 5.69 -2.42
N HIS A 47 18.55 6.43 -2.80
CA HIS A 47 18.51 7.89 -2.81
C HIS A 47 17.25 8.22 -3.59
N ARG A 48 16.30 8.84 -2.89
CA ARG A 48 14.97 9.29 -3.36
C ARG A 48 14.93 9.24 -4.87
N VAL A 49 14.02 8.42 -5.42
CA VAL A 49 13.76 8.25 -6.87
C VAL A 49 14.40 9.40 -7.64
N LYS A 50 15.56 9.17 -8.25
CA LYS A 50 16.46 10.23 -8.74
C LYS A 50 15.79 11.19 -9.75
N LYS A 51 14.63 10.77 -10.27
CA LYS A 51 13.78 11.50 -11.19
C LYS A 51 12.46 11.81 -10.48
N ASP A 52 12.05 13.06 -10.56
CA ASP A 52 10.74 13.51 -10.12
C ASP A 52 9.64 12.63 -10.76
N ALA A 53 8.73 12.10 -9.93
CA ALA A 53 7.68 11.20 -10.40
C ALA A 53 6.84 11.85 -11.50
N HIS A 54 6.61 13.16 -11.40
CA HIS A 54 5.91 13.94 -12.41
C HIS A 54 6.66 13.96 -13.75
N ALA A 55 7.99 14.07 -13.74
CA ALA A 55 8.81 14.03 -14.95
C ALA A 55 8.76 12.65 -15.64
N ILE A 56 8.81 11.56 -14.86
CA ILE A 56 8.71 10.18 -15.39
C ILE A 56 7.36 9.97 -16.10
N ILE A 57 6.27 10.41 -15.47
CA ILE A 57 4.92 10.26 -16.04
C ILE A 57 4.79 11.06 -17.35
N LEU A 58 5.30 12.29 -17.39
CA LEU A 58 5.28 13.11 -18.60
C LEU A 58 6.10 12.50 -19.74
N GLU A 59 7.29 11.96 -19.45
CA GLU A 59 8.12 11.23 -20.43
C GLU A 59 7.33 10.05 -21.04
N PHE A 60 6.60 9.32 -20.21
CA PHE A 60 5.78 8.19 -20.65
C PHE A 60 4.57 8.58 -21.51
N ILE A 61 3.89 9.70 -21.21
CA ILE A 61 2.78 10.19 -22.06
C ILE A 61 3.32 10.64 -23.42
N ARG A 62 4.45 11.36 -23.42
CA ARG A 62 5.07 11.92 -24.64
C ARG A 62 5.65 10.86 -25.56
N SER A 63 6.13 9.73 -25.02
CA SER A 63 6.71 8.65 -25.82
C SER A 63 5.67 7.79 -26.54
N ARG A 64 4.38 7.93 -26.21
CA ARG A 64 3.36 7.13 -26.87
C ARG A 64 3.15 7.58 -28.32
N PRO A 65 3.10 6.66 -29.29
CA PRO A 65 2.71 6.99 -30.64
C PRO A 65 1.28 7.55 -30.66
N PRO A 66 0.94 8.41 -31.66
CA PRO A 66 -0.37 9.02 -31.75
C PRO A 66 -1.47 7.94 -31.76
N LEU A 67 -2.52 8.17 -30.97
CA LEU A 67 -3.68 7.29 -30.94
C LEU A 67 -4.27 7.21 -32.35
N ARG A 68 -4.54 5.98 -32.81
CA ARG A 68 -5.10 5.73 -34.15
C ARG A 68 -6.38 6.57 -34.32
N LYS A 69 -6.47 7.29 -35.44
CA LYS A 69 -7.68 8.01 -35.84
C LYS A 69 -8.75 7.05 -36.32
#